data_AF-A0A4Q4D4L6-F1
#
_entry.id   AF-A0A4Q4D4L6-F1
#
_cell.length_a   1.000
_cell.length_b   1.000
_cell.length_c   1.000
_cell.angle_alpha   90.00
_cell.angle_beta   90.00
_cell.angle_gamma   90.00
#
_symmetry.space_group_name_H-M   'P 1'
#
loop_
_entity.id
_entity.type
_entity.pdbx_description
1 polymer ?
#
loop_
_entity_poly.entity_id
_entity_poly.type
_entity_poly.pdbx_seq_one_letter_code
_entity_poly.pdbx_strand_id
1 'polypeptide(L)'
;LLCDVSGSVAGFSSFTMLLVQALSGQFSKVRVFAFVNAMDEVTDLVKDPTYAGDLSRRIADEARITKWHTSSDYGEALGDFAEKYLSAIGPRTSVLVLGDARNNNQALNLGALHDVAARSKRTFWLNPEHSTRWGLGDSVAPEYAEVVEMHECCTVDQLSAFVTRLLPV
;
A
#
# COMPACT_ATOMS: atom_id res chain seq x y z
N LEU A 1 3.21 6.21 -0.14
CA LEU A 1 3.03 4.76 0.05
C LEU A 1 1.59 4.55 0.49
N LEU A 2 0.84 3.68 -0.19
CA LEU A 2 -0.49 3.24 0.23
C LEU A 2 -0.33 1.81 0.74
N CYS A 3 -0.55 1.56 2.02
CA CYS A 3 -0.20 0.28 2.65
C CYS A 3 -1.43 -0.39 3.24
N ASP A 4 -1.71 -1.62 2.81
CA ASP A 4 -2.67 -2.49 3.48
C ASP A 4 -2.08 -2.99 4.80
N VAL A 5 -2.80 -2.77 5.90
CA VAL A 5 -2.45 -3.26 7.25
C VAL A 5 -3.52 -4.21 7.81
N SER A 6 -4.37 -4.76 6.95
CA SER A 6 -5.43 -5.72 7.32
C SER A 6 -4.89 -7.04 7.89
N GLY A 7 -5.76 -7.78 8.59
CA GLY A 7 -5.40 -9.08 9.20
C GLY A 7 -4.99 -10.17 8.19
N SER A 8 -5.39 -10.05 6.92
CA SER A 8 -4.99 -10.97 5.83
C SER A 8 -3.47 -11.01 5.63
N VAL A 9 -2.81 -9.88 5.89
CA VAL A 9 -1.35 -9.70 5.79
C VAL A 9 -0.62 -9.89 7.13
N ALA A 10 -1.17 -10.59 8.13
CA ALA A 10 -0.49 -10.73 9.44
C ALA A 10 0.96 -11.29 9.39
N GLY A 11 1.33 -12.05 8.34
CA GLY A 11 2.72 -12.45 8.08
C GLY A 11 3.55 -11.46 7.25
N PHE A 12 2.88 -10.59 6.48
CA PHE A 12 3.48 -9.56 5.63
C PHE A 12 3.44 -8.17 6.26
N SER A 13 2.74 -7.96 7.39
CA SER A 13 2.69 -6.67 8.09
C SER A 13 4.09 -6.29 8.60
N SER A 14 4.81 -7.23 9.22
CA SER A 14 6.21 -6.99 9.63
C SER A 14 7.11 -6.68 8.44
N PHE A 15 6.99 -7.41 7.32
CA PHE A 15 7.79 -7.14 6.13
C PHE A 15 7.42 -5.80 5.46
N THR A 16 6.13 -5.51 5.30
CA THR A 16 5.61 -4.24 4.75
C THR A 16 6.08 -3.08 5.59
N MET A 17 6.02 -3.21 6.92
CA MET A 17 6.48 -2.17 7.83
C MET A 17 8.00 -1.98 7.75
N LEU A 18 8.79 -3.07 7.67
CA LEU A 18 10.23 -2.98 7.44
C LEU A 18 10.54 -2.29 6.10
N LEU A 19 9.80 -2.61 5.04
CA LEU A 19 9.89 -1.95 3.73
C LEU A 19 9.54 -0.45 3.83
N VAL A 20 8.42 -0.13 4.48
CA VAL A 20 7.96 1.25 4.69
C VAL A 20 8.98 2.06 5.48
N GLN A 21 9.58 1.48 6.52
CA GLN A 21 10.66 2.09 7.31
C GLN A 21 11.92 2.29 6.47
N ALA A 22 12.36 1.27 5.72
CA ALA A 22 13.54 1.35 4.85
C ALA A 22 13.38 2.43 3.77
N LEU A 23 12.22 2.48 3.10
CA LEU A 23 11.90 3.54 2.13
C LEU A 23 11.85 4.91 2.79
N SER A 24 11.26 5.02 3.98
CA SER A 24 11.19 6.30 4.71
C SER A 24 12.57 6.79 5.16
N GLY A 25 13.52 5.89 5.42
CA GLY A 25 14.91 6.22 5.73
C GLY A 25 15.72 6.67 4.51
N GLN A 26 15.46 6.09 3.33
CA GLN A 26 16.21 6.40 2.10
C GLN A 26 15.75 7.69 1.40
N PHE A 27 14.49 8.09 1.60
CA PHE A 27 13.88 9.23 0.89
C PHE A 27 13.41 10.32 1.86
N SER A 28 13.85 11.56 1.64
CA SER A 28 13.53 12.70 2.51
C SER A 28 12.06 13.17 2.45
N LYS A 29 11.32 12.79 1.40
CA LYS A 29 9.93 13.20 1.16
C LYS A 29 8.99 12.01 0.96
N VAL A 30 8.92 11.14 1.96
CA VAL A 30 7.94 10.04 2.00
C VAL A 30 6.72 10.44 2.81
N ARG A 31 5.54 10.12 2.27
CA ARG A 31 4.25 10.11 2.97
C ARG A 31 3.69 8.70 2.94
N VAL A 32 3.15 8.26 4.07
CA VAL A 32 2.65 6.89 4.27
C VAL A 32 1.18 6.97 4.68
N PHE A 33 0.35 6.32 3.89
CA PHE A 33 -1.07 6.17 4.16
C PHE A 33 -1.32 4.69 4.41
N ALA A 34 -1.97 4.38 5.52
CA ALA A 34 -2.32 3.02 5.89
C ALA A 34 -3.83 2.84 5.79
N PHE A 35 -4.27 1.65 5.42
CA PHE A 35 -5.68 1.30 5.33
C PHE A 35 -5.95 -0.13 5.81
N VAL A 36 -7.11 -0.29 6.44
CA VAL A 36 -7.77 -1.58 6.68
C VAL A 36 -9.20 -1.47 6.16
N ASN A 37 -9.97 -0.56 6.78
CA ASN A 37 -11.37 -0.23 6.44
C ASN A 37 -11.58 1.27 6.19
N ALA A 38 -10.58 2.10 6.52
CA ALA A 38 -10.59 3.54 6.32
C ALA A 38 -9.14 3.98 6.09
N MET A 39 -8.95 5.06 5.33
CA MET A 39 -7.61 5.57 5.07
C MET A 39 -7.20 6.64 6.08
N ASP A 40 -6.01 6.47 6.65
CA ASP A 40 -5.36 7.46 7.51
C ASP A 40 -3.91 7.71 7.09
N GLU A 41 -3.42 8.93 7.31
CA GLU A 41 -2.02 9.27 7.09
C GLU A 41 -1.21 8.96 8.37
N VAL A 42 -0.27 8.03 8.26
CA VAL A 42 0.55 7.53 9.38
C VAL A 42 2.02 7.92 9.23
N THR A 43 2.32 8.92 8.39
CA THR A 43 3.68 9.37 8.08
C THR A 43 4.49 9.67 9.35
N ASP A 44 3.88 10.33 10.34
CA ASP A 44 4.58 10.73 11.57
C ASP A 44 4.85 9.53 12.49
N LEU A 45 3.95 8.54 12.52
CA LEU A 45 4.13 7.29 13.27
C LEU A 45 5.29 6.46 12.70
N VAL A 46 5.40 6.42 11.37
CA VAL A 46 6.44 5.68 10.65
C VAL A 46 7.82 6.32 10.82
N LYS A 47 7.87 7.66 10.84
CA LYS A 47 9.13 8.43 10.92
C LYS A 47 9.66 8.61 12.33
N ASP A 48 8.92 8.21 13.34
CA ASP A 48 9.34 8.30 14.73
C ASP A 48 10.56 7.39 14.99
N PRO A 49 11.77 7.97 15.14
CA PRO A 49 12.99 7.18 15.29
C PRO A 49 13.12 6.55 16.69
N THR A 50 12.24 6.91 17.62
CA THR A 50 12.29 6.45 19.02
C THR A 50 11.46 5.19 19.23
N TYR A 51 10.61 4.84 18.26
CA TYR A 51 9.71 3.70 18.37
C TYR A 51 10.36 2.41 17.85
N ALA A 52 10.73 1.52 18.78
CA ALA A 52 11.31 0.22 18.49
C ALA A 52 10.30 -0.95 18.53
N GLY A 53 9.01 -0.64 18.67
CA GLY A 53 7.92 -1.64 18.75
C GLY A 53 7.40 -2.09 17.39
N ASP A 54 6.35 -2.92 17.41
CA ASP A 54 5.65 -3.34 16.19
C ASP A 54 4.84 -2.16 15.61
N LEU A 55 5.35 -1.58 14.52
CA LEU A 55 4.73 -0.46 13.84
C LEU A 55 3.32 -0.79 13.32
N SER A 56 3.07 -2.04 12.93
CA SER A 56 1.74 -2.48 12.48
C SER A 56 0.74 -2.39 13.63
N ARG A 57 1.15 -2.83 14.83
CA ARG A 57 0.34 -2.74 16.04
C ARG A 57 0.14 -1.28 16.46
N ARG A 58 1.18 -0.46 16.41
CA ARG A 58 1.08 0.98 16.68
C ARG A 58 0.07 1.67 15.77
N ILE A 59 0.15 1.40 14.47
CA ILE A 59 -0.78 1.94 13.48
C ILE A 59 -2.19 1.45 13.76
N ALA A 60 -2.39 0.17 14.07
CA ALA A 60 -3.71 -0.36 14.41
C ALA A 60 -4.29 0.26 15.69
N ASP A 61 -3.45 0.56 16.69
CA ASP A 61 -3.88 1.11 17.99
C ASP A 61 -4.09 2.65 17.94
N GLU A 62 -3.26 3.39 17.17
CA GLU A 62 -3.23 4.86 17.16
C GLU A 62 -3.93 5.50 15.96
N ALA A 63 -3.96 4.85 14.79
CA ALA A 63 -4.67 5.38 13.64
C ALA A 63 -6.17 5.30 13.89
N ARG A 64 -6.93 6.30 13.41
CA ARG A 64 -8.40 6.34 13.61
C ARG A 64 -9.13 5.36 12.67
N ILE A 65 -8.64 4.13 12.59
CA ILE A 65 -9.14 3.06 11.74
C ILE A 65 -10.25 2.32 12.51
N THR A 66 -11.39 3.00 12.72
CA THR A 66 -12.53 2.42 13.45
C THR A 66 -13.70 2.12 12.52
N LYS A 67 -13.68 0.93 11.91
CA LYS A 67 -14.88 0.15 11.55
C LYS A 67 -14.56 -1.33 11.74
N TRP A 68 -15.50 -2.06 12.35
CA TRP A 68 -15.38 -3.45 12.84
C TRP A 68 -15.42 -4.50 11.72
N HIS A 69 -14.51 -4.46 10.74
CA HIS A 69 -14.40 -5.52 9.74
C HIS A 69 -12.98 -6.07 9.66
N THR A 70 -12.86 -7.40 9.56
CA THR A 70 -11.60 -8.17 9.57
C THR A 70 -11.02 -8.34 8.16
N SER A 71 -11.64 -7.74 7.15
CA SER A 71 -11.43 -8.00 5.72
C SER A 71 -11.10 -6.71 4.97
N SER A 72 -10.10 -6.74 4.09
CA SER A 72 -9.69 -5.57 3.30
C SER A 72 -10.77 -5.11 2.33
N ASP A 73 -11.07 -3.81 2.34
CA ASP A 73 -11.83 -3.10 1.30
C ASP A 73 -10.92 -2.12 0.56
N TYR A 74 -10.29 -2.61 -0.50
CA TYR A 74 -9.45 -1.77 -1.36
C TYR A 74 -10.27 -0.70 -2.07
N GLY A 75 -11.53 -0.95 -2.38
CA GLY A 75 -12.40 0.01 -3.06
C GLY A 75 -12.73 1.22 -2.21
N GLU A 76 -13.14 0.99 -0.96
CA GLU A 76 -13.38 2.05 0.04
C GLU A 76 -12.06 2.78 0.33
N ALA A 77 -10.95 2.07 0.53
CA ALA A 77 -9.65 2.67 0.82
C ALA A 77 -9.13 3.58 -0.32
N LEU A 78 -9.22 3.12 -1.57
CA LEU A 78 -8.84 3.91 -2.74
C LEU A 78 -9.76 5.11 -2.92
N GLY A 79 -11.07 4.94 -2.71
CA GLY A 79 -12.04 6.03 -2.77
C GLY A 79 -11.78 7.10 -1.72
N ASP A 80 -11.57 6.69 -0.48
CA ASP A 80 -11.20 7.57 0.64
C ASP A 80 -9.91 8.35 0.34
N PHE A 81 -8.91 7.68 -0.24
CA PHE A 81 -7.67 8.33 -0.65
C PHE A 81 -7.91 9.39 -1.73
N ALA A 82 -8.68 9.04 -2.77
CA ALA A 82 -8.99 9.92 -3.88
C ALA A 82 -9.77 11.17 -3.40
N GLU A 83 -10.68 10.99 -2.44
CA GLU A 83 -11.45 12.11 -1.87
C GLU A 83 -10.60 13.01 -0.95
N LYS A 84 -9.88 12.42 0.01
CA LYS A 84 -9.25 13.16 1.11
C LYS A 84 -7.82 13.59 0.82
N TYR A 85 -7.09 12.79 0.04
CA TYR A 85 -5.63 12.87 -0.04
C TYR A 85 -5.07 12.96 -1.47
N LEU A 86 -5.91 12.97 -2.52
CA LEU A 86 -5.43 13.06 -3.91
C LEU A 86 -4.57 14.32 -4.18
N SER A 87 -4.79 15.39 -3.43
CA SER A 87 -3.97 16.60 -3.45
C SER A 87 -2.50 16.37 -3.05
N ALA A 88 -2.22 15.28 -2.32
CA ALA A 88 -0.88 14.82 -1.97
C ALA A 88 -0.06 14.37 -3.18
N ILE A 89 -0.73 13.96 -4.26
CA ILE A 89 -0.08 13.50 -5.49
C ILE A 89 0.12 14.69 -6.41
N GLY A 90 1.29 14.75 -7.04
CA GLY A 90 1.56 15.69 -8.12
C GLY A 90 2.36 15.01 -9.23
N PRO A 91 2.68 15.75 -10.31
CA PRO A 91 3.32 15.21 -11.52
C PRO A 91 4.76 14.71 -11.30
N ARG A 92 5.32 14.92 -10.10
CA ARG A 92 6.65 14.42 -9.70
C ARG A 92 6.57 13.32 -8.63
N THR A 93 5.37 12.97 -8.17
CA THR A 93 5.14 11.98 -7.13
C THR A 93 5.12 10.58 -7.73
N SER A 94 5.87 9.65 -7.15
CA SER A 94 5.70 8.22 -7.40
C SER A 94 4.84 7.61 -6.30
N VAL A 95 3.83 6.84 -6.68
CA VAL A 95 2.95 6.12 -5.77
C VAL A 95 3.34 4.65 -5.76
N LEU A 96 3.41 4.08 -4.57
CA LEU A 96 3.65 2.66 -4.35
C LEU A 96 2.50 2.14 -3.48
N VAL A 97 1.74 1.21 -4.02
CA VAL A 97 0.70 0.45 -3.30
C VAL A 97 1.33 -0.85 -2.81
N LEU A 98 1.14 -1.16 -1.53
CA LEU A 98 1.63 -2.37 -0.89
C LEU A 98 0.42 -3.15 -0.36
N GLY A 99 0.13 -4.32 -0.94
CA GLY A 99 -1.06 -5.09 -0.56
C GLY A 99 -1.31 -6.31 -1.46
N ASP A 100 -2.02 -7.31 -0.93
CA ASP A 100 -2.32 -8.60 -1.58
C ASP A 100 -3.40 -8.52 -2.68
N ALA A 101 -4.13 -7.40 -2.77
CA ALA A 101 -5.28 -7.23 -3.66
C ALA A 101 -6.38 -8.29 -3.44
N ARG A 102 -6.54 -8.80 -2.21
CA ARG A 102 -7.72 -9.59 -1.82
C ARG A 102 -8.82 -8.64 -1.36
N ASN A 103 -9.93 -8.61 -2.10
CA ASN A 103 -10.97 -7.60 -1.89
C ASN A 103 -12.29 -8.18 -1.39
N ASN A 104 -12.35 -9.45 -0.97
CA ASN A 104 -13.52 -10.06 -0.34
C ASN A 104 -14.86 -9.86 -1.10
N ASN A 105 -14.82 -9.83 -2.44
CA ASN A 105 -15.95 -9.53 -3.33
C ASN A 105 -16.59 -8.13 -3.18
N GLN A 106 -15.88 -7.18 -2.59
CA GLN A 106 -16.30 -5.78 -2.52
C GLN A 106 -16.02 -5.05 -3.84
N ALA A 107 -16.55 -3.83 -3.96
CA ALA A 107 -16.31 -2.99 -5.13
C ALA A 107 -14.81 -2.69 -5.28
N LEU A 108 -14.28 -2.70 -6.50
CA LEU A 108 -12.84 -2.49 -6.75
C LEU A 108 -12.47 -1.01 -6.79
N ASN A 109 -13.42 -0.14 -7.12
CA ASN A 109 -13.19 1.29 -7.32
C ASN A 109 -11.97 1.62 -8.21
N LEU A 110 -11.89 0.97 -9.39
CA LEU A 110 -10.81 1.18 -10.34
C LEU A 110 -10.67 2.65 -10.77
N GLY A 111 -11.77 3.42 -10.76
CA GLY A 111 -11.77 4.85 -11.04
C GLY A 111 -10.85 5.65 -10.11
N ALA A 112 -10.92 5.39 -8.80
CA ALA A 112 -10.01 6.02 -7.84
C ALA A 112 -8.54 5.67 -8.09
N LEU A 113 -8.25 4.41 -8.46
CA LEU A 113 -6.88 4.01 -8.82
C LEU A 113 -6.41 4.68 -10.12
N HIS A 114 -7.29 4.84 -11.10
CA HIS A 114 -7.01 5.59 -12.33
C HIS A 114 -6.68 7.05 -12.02
N ASP A 115 -7.43 7.71 -11.14
CA ASP A 115 -7.19 9.11 -10.76
C ASP A 115 -5.81 9.27 -10.09
N VAL A 116 -5.46 8.33 -9.21
CA VAL A 116 -4.13 8.24 -8.58
C VAL A 116 -3.04 8.07 -9.63
N ALA A 117 -3.21 7.10 -10.54
CA ALA A 117 -2.23 6.80 -11.59
C ALA A 117 -2.03 7.99 -12.53
N ALA A 118 -3.11 8.60 -13.02
CA ALA A 118 -3.09 9.71 -13.96
C ALA A 118 -2.41 10.97 -13.42
N ARG A 119 -2.49 11.20 -12.10
CA ARG A 119 -1.89 12.37 -11.44
C ARG A 119 -0.43 12.16 -11.05
N SER A 120 -0.02 10.91 -10.86
CA SER A 120 1.33 10.53 -10.46
C SER A 120 2.30 10.52 -11.64
N LYS A 121 3.60 10.59 -11.35
CA LYS A 121 4.64 10.31 -12.36
C LYS A 121 4.69 8.82 -12.70
N ARG A 122 4.54 7.97 -11.67
CA ARG A 122 4.59 6.51 -11.73
C ARG A 122 3.73 5.97 -10.60
N THR A 123 2.93 4.95 -10.87
CA THR A 123 2.26 4.15 -9.84
C THR A 123 2.63 2.70 -10.02
N PHE A 124 3.05 2.06 -8.93
CA PHE A 124 3.35 0.64 -8.89
C PHE A 124 2.59 -0.02 -7.75
N TRP A 125 2.31 -1.31 -7.92
CA TRP A 125 1.71 -2.15 -6.89
C TRP A 125 2.66 -3.31 -6.56
N LEU A 126 3.07 -3.43 -5.30
CA LEU A 126 3.85 -4.57 -4.82
C LEU A 126 2.91 -5.53 -4.09
N ASN A 127 2.72 -6.70 -4.68
CA ASN A 127 1.85 -7.74 -4.15
C ASN A 127 2.68 -8.79 -3.39
N PRO A 128 2.40 -9.04 -2.09
CA PRO A 128 3.08 -10.06 -1.30
C PRO A 128 2.77 -11.50 -1.71
N GLU A 129 1.66 -11.74 -2.42
CA GLU A 129 1.32 -13.06 -2.88
C GLU A 129 2.06 -13.41 -4.16
N HIS A 130 2.45 -14.67 -4.27
CA HIS A 130 2.94 -15.21 -5.53
C HIS A 130 1.92 -14.97 -6.65
N SER A 131 2.42 -14.57 -7.82
CA SER A 131 1.64 -14.31 -9.03
C SER A 131 0.77 -15.50 -9.46
N THR A 132 1.13 -16.72 -9.08
CA THR A 132 0.31 -17.94 -9.26
C THR A 132 -1.01 -17.93 -8.48
N ARG A 133 -1.14 -17.06 -7.47
CA ARG A 133 -2.37 -16.88 -6.67
C ARG A 133 -3.24 -15.73 -7.15
N TRP A 134 -2.74 -14.88 -8.05
CA TRP A 134 -3.48 -13.73 -8.55
C TRP A 134 -4.68 -14.23 -9.38
N GLY A 135 -5.87 -13.76 -9.04
CA GLY A 135 -7.13 -14.24 -9.64
C GLY A 135 -7.68 -15.53 -9.03
N LEU A 136 -7.04 -16.10 -8.00
CA LEU A 136 -7.59 -17.23 -7.24
C LEU A 136 -8.39 -16.75 -6.03
N GLY A 137 -9.58 -17.32 -5.85
CA GLY A 137 -10.48 -16.97 -4.75
C GLY A 137 -11.03 -15.55 -4.92
N ASP A 138 -10.79 -14.70 -3.92
CA ASP A 138 -11.21 -13.29 -3.89
C ASP A 138 -10.09 -12.31 -4.30
N SER A 139 -8.99 -12.82 -4.87
CA SER A 139 -7.90 -11.98 -5.39
C SER A 139 -8.36 -11.28 -6.67
N VAL A 140 -8.40 -9.95 -6.62
CA VAL A 140 -8.69 -9.06 -7.77
C VAL A 140 -7.40 -8.39 -8.28
N ALA A 141 -6.26 -9.04 -8.04
CA ALA A 141 -4.96 -8.58 -8.51
C ALA A 141 -4.91 -8.36 -10.04
N PRO A 142 -5.50 -9.24 -10.89
CA PRO A 142 -5.52 -9.01 -12.33
C PRO A 142 -6.18 -7.68 -12.73
N GLU A 143 -7.31 -7.34 -12.11
CA GLU A 143 -8.08 -6.13 -12.41
C GLU A 143 -7.31 -4.86 -12.02
N TYR A 144 -6.64 -4.85 -10.87
CA TYR A 144 -5.77 -3.73 -10.51
C TYR A 144 -4.51 -3.65 -11.40
N ALA A 145 -4.00 -4.80 -11.85
CA ALA A 145 -2.84 -4.86 -12.74
C ALA A 145 -3.12 -4.33 -14.16
N GLU A 146 -4.40 -4.26 -14.58
CA GLU A 146 -4.79 -3.56 -15.82
C GLU A 146 -4.63 -2.04 -15.71
N VAL A 147 -4.68 -1.49 -14.48
CA VAL A 147 -4.61 -0.05 -14.22
C VAL A 147 -3.20 0.41 -13.89
N VAL A 148 -2.47 -0.35 -13.07
CA VAL A 148 -1.12 0.00 -12.59
C VAL A 148 -0.18 -1.19 -12.70
N GLU A 149 1.11 -0.90 -12.94
CA GLU A 149 2.13 -1.94 -13.03
C GLU A 149 2.27 -2.68 -11.69
N MET A 150 1.90 -3.96 -11.66
CA MET A 150 1.93 -4.81 -10.47
C MET A 150 3.12 -5.78 -10.51
N HIS A 151 3.80 -5.92 -9.38
CA HIS A 151 4.93 -6.82 -9.21
C HIS A 151 4.71 -7.74 -8.00
N GLU A 152 5.02 -9.02 -8.18
CA GLU A 152 5.23 -9.94 -7.07
C GLU A 152 6.43 -9.47 -6.23
N CYS A 153 6.22 -9.33 -4.93
CA CYS A 153 7.20 -8.86 -3.96
C CYS A 153 7.00 -9.57 -2.62
N CYS A 154 7.24 -10.87 -2.61
CA CYS A 154 7.19 -11.74 -1.45
C CYS A 154 8.55 -11.94 -0.77
N THR A 155 9.65 -11.45 -1.36
CA THR A 155 11.01 -11.56 -0.79
C THR A 155 11.78 -10.23 -0.78
N VAL A 156 12.79 -10.13 0.10
CA VAL A 156 13.72 -9.00 0.15
C VAL A 156 14.48 -8.83 -1.17
N ASP A 157 14.81 -9.92 -1.85
CA ASP A 157 15.53 -9.89 -3.12
C ASP A 157 14.67 -9.30 -4.25
N GLN A 158 13.39 -9.68 -4.31
CA GLN A 158 12.44 -9.12 -5.27
C GLN A 158 12.24 -7.63 -5.05
N LEU A 159 12.11 -7.23 -3.78
CA LEU A 159 12.04 -5.82 -3.40
C LEU A 159 13.30 -5.06 -3.82
N SER A 160 14.47 -5.59 -3.49
CA SER A 160 15.76 -4.97 -3.81
C SER A 160 15.90 -4.78 -5.32
N ALA A 161 15.60 -5.83 -6.09
CA ALA A 161 15.60 -5.77 -7.55
C ALA A 161 14.61 -4.72 -8.09
N PHE A 162 13.42 -4.61 -7.51
CA PHE A 162 12.45 -3.58 -7.89
C PHE A 162 12.97 -2.17 -7.62
N VAL A 163 13.49 -1.90 -6.42
CA VAL A 163 14.05 -0.59 -6.05
C VAL A 163 15.24 -0.22 -6.94
N THR A 164 16.15 -1.15 -7.22
CA THR A 164 17.28 -0.91 -8.12
C THR A 164 16.83 -0.52 -9.54
N ARG A 165 15.73 -1.08 -10.05
CA ARG A 165 15.16 -0.69 -11.35
C ARG A 165 14.56 0.72 -11.34
N LEU A 166 14.13 1.22 -10.19
CA LEU A 166 13.51 2.55 -10.06
C LEU A 166 14.52 3.68 -9.87
N LEU A 167 15.73 3.38 -9.41
CA LEU A 167 16.78 4.38 -9.27
C LEU A 167 17.35 4.71 -10.66
N PRO A 168 17.37 5.99 -11.08
CA PRO A 168 18.11 6.37 -12.27
C PRO A 168 19.59 6.08 -12.03
N VAL A 169 20.20 5.34 -12.95
CA VAL A 169 21.66 5.15 -13.02
C VAL A 169 22.33 6.48 -13.32
#